data_AF-A0A973PQS9-F1
#
_entry.id   AF-A0A973PQS9-F1
#
_cell.length_a   1.000
_cell.length_b   1.000
_cell.length_c   1.000
_cell.angle_alpha   90.00
_cell.angle_beta   90.00
_cell.angle_gamma   90.00
#
_symmetry.space_group_name_H-M   'P 1'
#
loop_
_entity.id
_entity.type
_entity.pdbx_description
1 polymer ?
#
loop_
_entity_poly.entity_id
_entity_poly.type
_entity_poly.pdbx_seq_one_letter_code
_entity_poly.pdbx_strand_id
1 'polypeptide(L)'
;MIEFRGAGPAEFVELLDTVLDIYTAAMRPPADQINGRKAIMRNHATYPRFQCYFAELRDLSPQATPLRGSVSLPPAPRQGARLVRGSEGGVERFDPRTRIVAFAYGFHGAAGQWWHDVVFRALDERAGRGAAEMWMGDAFE
;
A
#
# COMPACT_ATOMS: atom_id res chain seq x y z
N MET A 1 -3.43 -1.65 18.07
CA MET A 1 -2.59 -2.84 17.74
C MET A 1 -2.17 -2.72 16.30
N ILE A 2 -0.92 -3.04 15.95
CA ILE A 2 -0.47 -3.05 14.55
C ILE A 2 -0.52 -4.49 14.05
N GLU A 3 -1.17 -4.69 12.90
CA GLU A 3 -1.23 -5.96 12.18
C GLU A 3 -0.67 -5.78 10.76
N PHE A 4 -0.11 -6.84 10.18
CA PHE A 4 0.38 -6.83 8.80
C PHE A 4 -0.56 -7.61 7.90
N ARG A 5 -0.95 -6.99 6.78
CA ARG A 5 -1.83 -7.61 5.79
C ARG A 5 -1.19 -7.59 4.42
N GLY A 6 -1.13 -8.76 3.79
CA GLY A 6 -0.68 -8.89 2.40
C GLY A 6 -1.69 -8.28 1.43
N ALA A 7 -1.19 -7.64 0.38
CA ALA A 7 -1.97 -7.05 -0.70
C ALA A 7 -1.33 -7.37 -2.06
N GLY A 8 -2.19 -7.67 -3.03
CA GLY A 8 -1.78 -7.87 -4.42
C GLY A 8 -1.60 -6.55 -5.19
N PRO A 9 -1.14 -6.62 -6.46
CA PRO A 9 -0.88 -5.43 -7.26
C PRO A 9 -2.12 -4.56 -7.52
N ALA A 10 -3.29 -5.18 -7.73
CA ALA A 10 -4.53 -4.44 -7.97
C ALA A 10 -4.91 -3.57 -6.77
N GLU A 11 -4.93 -4.17 -5.57
CA GLU A 11 -5.25 -3.47 -4.34
C GLU A 11 -4.22 -2.38 -4.01
N PHE A 12 -2.93 -2.64 -4.23
CA PHE A 12 -1.89 -1.63 -4.06
C PHE A 12 -2.11 -0.41 -4.97
N VAL A 13 -2.52 -0.62 -6.22
CA VAL A 13 -2.82 0.47 -7.17
C VAL A 13 -4.09 1.23 -6.76
N GLU A 14 -5.11 0.55 -6.25
CA GLU A 14 -6.32 1.18 -5.71
C GLU A 14 -6.00 2.06 -4.50
N LEU A 15 -5.08 1.63 -3.64
CA LEU A 15 -4.66 2.35 -2.43
C LEU A 15 -3.47 3.30 -2.65
N LEU A 16 -3.08 3.56 -3.91
CA LEU A 16 -1.86 4.29 -4.23
C LEU A 16 -1.83 5.73 -3.70
N ASP A 17 -2.98 6.38 -3.58
CA ASP A 17 -3.07 7.70 -2.95
C ASP A 17 -2.73 7.64 -1.45
N THR A 18 -3.25 6.65 -0.72
CA THR A 18 -2.90 6.41 0.68
C THR A 18 -1.42 6.07 0.85
N VAL A 19 -0.87 5.24 -0.05
CA VAL A 19 0.56 4.89 -0.09
C VAL A 19 1.40 6.15 -0.29
N LEU A 20 1.01 7.02 -1.21
CA LEU A 20 1.73 8.25 -1.52
C LEU A 20 1.69 9.26 -0.38
N ASP A 21 0.57 9.35 0.35
CA ASP A 21 0.43 10.19 1.54
C ASP A 21 1.39 9.72 2.65
N ILE A 22 1.42 8.41 2.93
CA ILE A 22 2.35 7.81 3.90
C ILE A 22 3.79 8.05 3.47
N TYR A 23 4.11 7.79 2.19
CA TYR A 23 5.44 8.00 1.62
C TYR A 23 5.87 9.47 1.75
N THR A 24 4.98 10.41 1.46
CA THR A 24 5.26 11.85 1.51
C THR A 24 5.50 12.31 2.93
N ALA A 25 4.69 11.83 3.89
CA ALA A 25 4.89 12.11 5.31
C ALA A 25 6.23 11.57 5.82
N ALA A 26 6.62 10.36 5.41
CA ALA A 26 7.86 9.72 5.85
C ALA A 26 9.12 10.33 5.21
N MET A 27 9.11 10.48 3.88
CA MET A 27 10.31 10.81 3.10
C MET A 27 10.43 12.29 2.76
N ARG A 28 9.37 13.09 2.91
CA ARG A 28 9.31 14.53 2.62
C ARG A 28 9.96 14.91 1.26
N PRO A 29 9.55 14.28 0.15
CA PRO A 29 10.10 14.60 -1.16
C PRO A 29 9.72 16.03 -1.60
N PRO A 30 10.47 16.65 -2.53
CA PRO A 30 10.04 17.86 -3.22
C PRO A 30 8.67 17.68 -3.88
N ALA A 31 7.81 18.70 -3.77
CA ALA A 31 6.42 18.62 -4.21
C ALA A 31 6.25 18.35 -5.71
N ASP A 32 7.16 18.87 -6.52
CA ASP A 32 7.24 18.67 -7.98
C ASP A 32 7.54 17.21 -8.37
N GLN A 33 8.10 16.41 -7.46
CA GLN A 33 8.43 15.00 -7.71
C GLN A 33 7.29 14.04 -7.33
N ILE A 34 6.25 14.50 -6.64
CA ILE A 34 5.19 13.64 -6.09
C ILE A 34 4.48 12.84 -7.20
N ASN A 35 4.12 13.51 -8.30
CA ASN A 35 3.46 12.86 -9.44
C ASN A 35 4.35 11.81 -10.11
N GLY A 36 5.64 12.12 -10.27
CA GLY A 36 6.62 11.18 -10.84
C GLY A 36 6.78 9.94 -9.96
N ARG A 37 6.88 10.11 -8.64
CA ARG A 37 6.98 9.01 -7.69
C ARG A 37 5.72 8.14 -7.68
N LYS A 38 4.53 8.75 -7.77
CA LYS A 38 3.26 8.00 -7.92
C LYS A 38 3.25 7.15 -9.19
N ALA A 39 3.72 7.69 -10.31
CA ALA A 39 3.80 6.95 -11.57
C ALA A 39 4.78 5.77 -11.49
N ILE A 40 5.95 5.98 -10.88
CA ILE A 40 6.96 4.93 -10.65
C ILE A 40 6.38 3.81 -9.78
N MET A 41 5.75 4.14 -8.64
CA MET A 41 5.11 3.16 -7.75
C MET A 41 4.01 2.36 -8.47
N ARG A 42 3.17 3.03 -9.27
CA ARG A 42 2.16 2.34 -10.09
C ARG A 42 2.79 1.37 -11.09
N ASN A 43 3.88 1.78 -11.74
CA ASN A 43 4.59 0.93 -12.70
C ASN A 43 5.20 -0.30 -12.00
N HIS A 44 5.71 -0.15 -10.78
CA HIS A 44 6.25 -1.28 -10.02
C HIS A 44 5.23 -2.41 -9.82
N ALA A 45 3.95 -2.07 -9.64
CA ALA A 45 2.86 -3.04 -9.50
C ALA A 45 2.61 -3.89 -10.76
N THR A 46 3.24 -3.56 -11.89
CA THR A 46 3.13 -4.33 -13.14
C THR A 46 4.23 -5.40 -13.29
N TYR A 47 5.25 -5.38 -12.44
CA TYR A 47 6.34 -6.35 -12.53
C TYR A 47 5.95 -7.73 -11.98
N PRO A 48 6.62 -8.80 -12.46
CA PRO A 48 6.37 -10.14 -11.96
C PRO A 48 6.55 -10.24 -10.45
N ARG A 49 5.69 -11.07 -9.82
CA ARG A 49 5.77 -11.42 -8.39
C ARG A 49 5.69 -10.22 -7.45
N PHE A 50 5.08 -9.12 -7.91
CA PHE A 50 4.79 -7.98 -7.05
C PHE A 50 4.00 -8.42 -5.80
N GLN A 51 4.50 -8.02 -4.64
CA GLN A 51 3.90 -8.30 -3.35
C GLN A 51 4.01 -7.05 -2.48
N CYS A 52 2.92 -6.72 -1.78
CA CYS A 52 2.86 -5.61 -0.84
C CYS A 52 2.36 -6.10 0.52
N TYR A 53 2.84 -5.46 1.59
CA TYR A 53 2.31 -5.60 2.94
C TYR A 53 1.95 -4.24 3.48
N PHE A 54 0.74 -4.11 4.01
CA PHE A 54 0.29 -2.94 4.76
C PHE A 54 0.42 -3.20 6.25
N ALA A 55 0.94 -2.21 6.98
CA ALA A 55 0.85 -2.16 8.43
C ALA A 55 -0.42 -1.38 8.80
N GLU A 56 -1.35 -2.06 9.46
CA GLU A 56 -2.65 -1.53 9.81
C GLU A 56 -2.73 -1.32 11.32
N LEU A 57 -2.97 -0.08 11.73
CA LEU A 57 -3.21 0.28 13.12
C LEU A 57 -4.71 0.19 13.39
N ARG A 58 -5.09 -0.76 14.25
CA ARG A 58 -6.44 -0.84 14.81
C ARG A 58 -6.55 -0.05 16.12
N ASP A 59 -7.49 0.88 16.16
CA ASP A 59 -7.89 1.56 17.39
C ASP A 59 -8.72 0.61 18.27
N LEU A 60 -8.19 0.32 19.45
CA LEU A 60 -8.81 -0.56 20.45
C LEU A 60 -9.47 0.25 21.57
N SER A 61 -9.50 1.58 21.46
CA SER A 61 -10.15 2.44 22.45
C SER A 61 -11.63 2.04 22.56
N PRO A 62 -12.14 1.79 23.78
CA PRO A 62 -13.57 1.57 23.97
C PRO A 62 -14.31 2.78 23.41
N GLN A 63 -15.31 2.56 22.54
CA GLN A 63 -16.20 3.66 22.18
C GLN A 63 -16.81 4.19 23.47
N ALA A 64 -16.60 5.48 23.75
CA ALA A 64 -17.34 6.15 24.80
C ALA A 64 -18.83 5.91 24.51
N THR A 65 -19.50 5.19 25.40
CA THR A 65 -20.97 5.12 25.35
C THR A 65 -21.45 6.56 25.39
N PRO A 66 -22.23 7.03 24.39
CA PRO A 66 -22.70 8.39 24.43
C PRO A 66 -23.53 8.53 25.70
N LEU A 67 -23.06 9.39 26.62
CA LEU A 67 -23.84 9.82 27.76
C LEU A 67 -25.16 10.35 27.20
N ARG A 68 -26.27 9.69 27.57
CA ARG A 68 -27.62 10.04 27.14
C ARG A 68 -27.95 11.43 27.67
N GLY A 69 -27.58 12.49 26.96
CA GLY A 69 -27.74 13.84 27.50
C GLY A 69 -27.18 15.04 26.73
N SER A 70 -26.86 14.97 25.44
CA SER A 70 -26.66 16.19 24.65
C SER A 70 -27.10 15.99 23.21
N VAL A 71 -28.25 16.54 22.86
CA VAL A 71 -28.72 16.65 21.48
C VAL A 71 -27.84 17.68 20.78
N SER A 72 -26.96 17.23 19.89
CA SER A 72 -26.37 18.09 18.87
C SER A 72 -27.22 17.98 17.61
N LEU A 73 -27.72 19.11 17.10
CA LEU A 73 -28.49 19.17 15.86
C LEU A 73 -27.67 18.58 14.69
N PRO A 74 -28.28 17.81 13.77
CA PRO A 74 -27.59 17.35 12.58
C PRO A 74 -27.36 18.52 11.59
N PRO A 75 -26.22 18.57 10.88
CA PRO A 75 -26.07 19.45 9.73
C PRO A 75 -26.98 19.00 8.58
N ALA A 76 -27.44 19.97 7.79
CA ALA A 76 -28.37 19.78 6.68
C ALA A 76 -27.86 18.78 5.60
N PRO A 77 -28.77 18.08 4.91
CA PRO A 77 -28.38 17.08 3.91
C PRO A 77 -27.76 17.74 2.68
N ARG A 78 -26.55 17.32 2.29
CA ARG A 78 -26.00 17.59 0.96
C ARG A 78 -26.59 16.57 -0.02
N GLN A 79 -27.30 17.06 -1.03
CA GLN A 79 -27.86 16.27 -2.13
C GLN A 79 -26.74 15.59 -2.92
N GLY A 80 -26.92 14.31 -3.26
CA GLY A 80 -26.03 13.60 -4.18
C GLY A 80 -26.02 12.08 -4.11
N ALA A 81 -26.71 11.43 -3.16
CA ALA A 81 -26.74 9.97 -3.09
C ALA A 81 -27.67 9.37 -4.16
N ARG A 82 -27.10 9.04 -5.32
CA ARG A 82 -27.73 8.18 -6.32
C ARG A 82 -27.73 6.74 -5.80
N LEU A 83 -28.93 6.16 -5.65
CA LEU A 83 -29.09 4.74 -5.36
C LEU A 83 -28.47 3.90 -6.48
N VAL A 84 -27.59 2.97 -6.13
CA VAL A 84 -27.32 1.77 -6.93
C VAL A 84 -27.69 0.57 -6.07
N ARG A 85 -28.62 -0.24 -6.60
CA ARG A 85 -29.13 -1.46 -5.98
C ARG A 85 -28.48 -2.66 -6.67
N GLY A 86 -27.84 -3.51 -5.87
CA GLY A 86 -27.73 -4.96 -6.08
C GLY A 86 -26.50 -5.49 -6.83
N SER A 87 -25.63 -6.20 -6.12
CA SER A 87 -25.27 -7.60 -6.40
C SER A 87 -24.48 -8.20 -5.22
N GLU A 88 -24.79 -9.45 -4.90
CA GLU A 88 -24.28 -10.20 -3.76
C GLU A 88 -22.81 -10.60 -3.99
N GLY A 89 -21.94 -10.11 -3.12
CA GLY A 89 -20.54 -10.50 -2.99
C GLY A 89 -20.06 -9.92 -1.67
N GLY A 90 -19.55 -10.77 -0.78
CA GLY A 90 -19.16 -10.38 0.59
C GLY A 90 -18.21 -9.18 0.57
N VAL A 91 -18.74 -8.00 0.84
CA VAL A 91 -17.94 -6.80 1.05
C VAL A 91 -17.28 -6.99 2.41
N GLU A 92 -15.98 -7.25 2.43
CA GLU A 92 -15.23 -7.09 3.67
C GLU A 92 -15.53 -5.70 4.19
N ARG A 93 -16.18 -5.68 5.36
CA ARG A 93 -16.76 -4.48 5.94
C ARG A 93 -15.58 -3.61 6.35
N PHE A 94 -15.40 -2.47 5.69
CA PHE A 94 -14.40 -1.46 6.09
C PHE A 94 -14.55 -1.21 7.59
N ASP A 95 -13.53 -1.57 8.37
CA ASP A 95 -13.47 -1.24 9.79
C ASP A 95 -12.93 0.19 9.89
N PRO A 96 -13.77 1.19 10.22
CA PRO A 96 -13.32 2.56 10.32
C PRO A 96 -12.30 2.78 11.45
N ARG A 97 -12.07 1.78 12.32
CA ARG A 97 -11.03 1.81 13.35
C ARG A 97 -9.67 1.35 12.84
N THR A 98 -9.60 0.80 11.64
CA THR A 98 -8.36 0.30 11.05
C THR A 98 -7.83 1.31 10.05
N ARG A 99 -6.61 1.79 10.26
CA ARG A 99 -5.93 2.73 9.37
C ARG A 99 -4.59 2.16 8.92
N ILE A 100 -4.30 2.26 7.62
CA ILE A 100 -2.97 1.96 7.09
C ILE A 100 -2.00 3.05 7.56
N VAL A 101 -0.92 2.63 8.22
CA VAL A 101 0.10 3.53 8.79
C VAL A 101 1.48 3.33 8.18
N ALA A 102 1.74 2.18 7.56
CA ALA A 102 2.96 1.93 6.80
C ALA A 102 2.70 0.90 5.69
N PHE A 103 3.65 0.79 4.76
CA PHE A 103 3.64 -0.20 3.71
C PHE A 103 5.07 -0.62 3.35
N ALA A 104 5.22 -1.83 2.80
CA ALA A 104 6.42 -2.30 2.14
C ALA A 104 6.00 -3.10 0.91
N TYR A 105 6.75 -3.00 -0.19
CA TYR A 105 6.49 -3.81 -1.38
C TYR A 105 7.79 -4.22 -2.07
N GLY A 106 7.73 -5.33 -2.80
CA GLY A 106 8.82 -5.88 -3.60
C GLY A 106 8.28 -6.49 -4.89
N PHE A 107 9.13 -6.58 -5.91
CA PHE A 107 8.85 -7.22 -7.19
C PHE A 107 10.14 -7.76 -7.80
N HIS A 108 10.02 -8.67 -8.75
CA HIS A 108 11.20 -9.19 -9.46
C HIS A 108 11.63 -8.19 -10.53
N GLY A 109 12.86 -7.73 -10.43
CA GLY A 109 13.53 -7.02 -11.53
C GLY A 109 13.70 -7.93 -12.73
N ALA A 110 14.02 -7.32 -13.88
CA ALA A 110 14.34 -8.06 -15.09
C ALA A 110 15.58 -7.47 -15.76
N ALA A 111 16.26 -8.30 -16.55
CA ALA A 111 17.41 -7.88 -17.33
C ALA A 111 17.11 -6.65 -18.21
N GLY A 112 18.04 -5.71 -18.28
CA GLY A 112 17.87 -4.42 -18.96
C GLY A 112 17.34 -3.31 -18.07
N GLN A 113 16.95 -3.61 -16.82
CA GLN A 113 16.70 -2.60 -15.80
C GLN A 113 18.00 -2.29 -15.07
N TRP A 114 18.43 -1.03 -15.12
CA TRP A 114 19.73 -0.62 -14.59
C TRP A 114 20.00 -1.09 -13.17
N TRP A 115 19.05 -0.94 -12.24
CA TRP A 115 19.23 -1.37 -10.85
C TRP A 115 19.40 -2.89 -10.73
N HIS A 116 18.54 -3.66 -11.42
CA HIS A 116 18.62 -5.12 -11.46
C HIS A 116 19.99 -5.57 -11.98
N ASP A 117 20.44 -5.02 -13.11
CA ASP A 117 21.67 -5.43 -13.76
C ASP A 117 22.91 -5.08 -12.92
N VAL A 118 22.89 -3.92 -12.25
CA VAL A 118 23.95 -3.50 -11.33
C VAL A 118 24.05 -4.43 -10.12
N VAL A 119 22.92 -4.75 -9.49
CA VAL A 119 22.88 -5.64 -8.31
C VAL A 119 23.25 -7.06 -8.69
N PHE A 120 22.68 -7.60 -9.77
CA PHE A 120 22.99 -8.94 -10.27
C PHE A 120 24.48 -9.09 -10.55
N ARG A 121 25.09 -8.15 -11.28
CA ARG A 121 26.53 -8.20 -11.60
C ARG A 121 27.38 -8.16 -10.33
N ALA A 122 27.04 -7.30 -9.36
CA ALA A 122 27.79 -7.21 -8.12
C ALA A 122 27.69 -8.49 -7.27
N LEU A 123 26.53 -9.16 -7.27
CA LEU A 123 26.34 -10.46 -6.61
C LEU A 123 27.11 -11.56 -7.32
N ASP A 124 27.06 -11.61 -8.65
CA ASP A 124 27.80 -12.58 -9.46
C ASP A 124 29.32 -12.47 -9.24
N GLU A 125 29.86 -11.25 -9.28
CA GLU A 125 31.29 -10.99 -9.03
C GLU A 125 31.75 -11.42 -7.62
N ARG A 126 30.87 -11.36 -6.61
CA ARG A 126 31.22 -11.62 -5.20
C ARG A 126 30.94 -13.03 -4.73
N ALA A 127 29.85 -13.63 -5.20
CA ALA A 127 29.31 -14.89 -4.68
C ALA A 127 29.02 -15.92 -5.80
N GLY A 128 29.23 -15.55 -7.06
CA GLY A 128 28.98 -16.39 -8.22
C GLY A 128 27.51 -16.39 -8.66
N ARG A 129 27.32 -16.73 -9.93
CA ARG A 129 26.04 -16.66 -10.64
C ARG A 129 24.88 -17.38 -9.95
N GLY A 130 25.12 -18.60 -9.44
CA GLY A 130 24.07 -19.36 -8.77
C GLY A 130 23.56 -18.69 -7.49
N ALA A 131 24.44 -18.02 -6.74
CA ALA A 131 24.03 -17.23 -5.58
C ALA A 131 23.27 -15.97 -6.04
N ALA A 132 23.72 -15.29 -7.09
CA ALA A 132 23.03 -14.12 -7.63
C ALA A 132 21.60 -14.46 -8.10
N GLU A 133 21.41 -15.59 -8.80
CA GLU A 133 20.09 -16.06 -9.24
C GLU A 133 19.18 -16.43 -8.06
N MET A 134 19.73 -16.93 -6.96
CA MET A 134 18.99 -17.23 -5.73
C MET A 134 18.51 -15.96 -5.02
N TRP A 135 19.42 -15.01 -4.75
CA TRP A 135 19.13 -13.73 -4.09
C TRP A 135 18.21 -12.81 -4.90
N MET A 136 18.22 -12.93 -6.23
CA MET A 136 17.32 -12.16 -7.10
C MET A 136 16.00 -12.89 -7.37
N GLY A 137 15.85 -14.11 -6.83
CA GLY A 137 14.71 -15.00 -7.01
C GLY A 137 13.55 -14.74 -6.05
N ASP A 138 13.75 -13.95 -4.99
CA ASP A 138 12.71 -13.45 -4.11
C ASP A 138 12.89 -11.94 -3.93
N ALA A 139 11.80 -11.17 -4.02
CA ALA A 139 11.87 -9.72 -3.84
C ALA A 139 12.10 -9.29 -2.39
N PHE A 140 11.98 -10.21 -1.44
CA PHE A 140 12.24 -9.98 -0.02
C PHE A 140 13.45 -10.75 0.52
N GLU A 141 14.11 -11.57 -0.30
CA GLU A 141 15.30 -12.37 0.08
C GLU A 141 16.29 -12.51 -1.09
#